data_AF-A0A1E5W8K2-F1
#
_entry.id   AF-A0A1E5W8K2-F1
#
_cell.length_a   1.000
_cell.length_b   1.000
_cell.length_c   1.000
_cell.angle_alpha   90.00
_cell.angle_beta   90.00
_cell.angle_gamma   90.00
#
_symmetry.space_group_name_H-M   'P 1'
#
loop_
_entity.id
_entity.type
_entity.pdbx_description
1 polymer ?
#
loop_
_entity_poly.entity_id
_entity_poly.type
_entity_poly.pdbx_seq_one_letter_code
_entity_poly.pdbx_strand_id
1 'polypeptide(L)'
;MGCCSSRSSDSPASRAARWRSTGIVALRDARLKEVPIEVLQVGNSLRTLDLTNNKLVEIPQDIGGLVNMQRLVLAGNLIENIPANIGYLRNLKILTLDRNRISILPEELGSLSNLQQLSISQNSLLCLPKSVGDLHNLPQNILKDCKALQNISLHDNPITMDDFRQMDGFNEFEARRRKKFDKQIDSRVMMGSMALDEGVDFH
;
A
#
# COMPACT_ATOMS: atom_id res chain seq x y z
N MET A 1 -2.34 -38.59 34.64
CA MET A 1 -3.58 -37.78 34.57
C MET A 1 -3.18 -36.32 34.57
N GLY A 2 -3.77 -35.51 33.68
CA GLY A 2 -3.64 -34.04 33.72
C GLY A 2 -2.95 -33.39 32.52
N CYS A 3 -3.42 -33.64 31.30
CA CYS A 3 -3.11 -32.76 30.16
C CYS A 3 -3.80 -31.40 30.38
N CYS A 4 -3.05 -30.39 30.85
CA CYS A 4 -3.51 -29.00 30.83
C CYS A 4 -3.50 -28.49 29.38
N SER A 5 -4.62 -28.71 28.70
CA SER A 5 -4.92 -28.09 27.43
C SER A 5 -5.23 -26.61 27.67
N SER A 6 -4.22 -25.74 27.55
CA SER A 6 -4.41 -24.29 27.56
C SER A 6 -5.10 -23.86 26.26
N ARG A 7 -6.40 -24.15 26.13
CA ARG A 7 -7.27 -23.44 25.19
C ARG A 7 -7.48 -22.04 25.75
N SER A 8 -6.59 -21.12 25.43
CA SER A 8 -6.89 -19.69 25.58
C SER A 8 -8.02 -19.37 24.59
N SER A 9 -9.25 -19.34 25.10
CA SER A 9 -10.38 -18.74 24.39
C SER A 9 -10.05 -17.26 24.19
N ASP A 10 -9.46 -16.92 23.04
CA ASP A 10 -9.08 -15.55 22.71
C ASP A 10 -10.36 -14.78 22.37
N SER A 11 -10.95 -14.17 23.41
CA SER A 11 -12.15 -13.35 23.27
C SER A 11 -11.90 -12.15 22.34
N PRO A 12 -12.92 -11.62 21.65
CA PRO A 12 -12.78 -10.40 20.85
C PRO A 12 -12.19 -9.22 21.65
N ALA A 13 -12.52 -9.13 22.95
CA ALA A 13 -12.00 -8.12 23.86
C ALA A 13 -10.49 -8.29 24.14
N SER A 14 -10.01 -9.53 24.35
CA SER A 14 -8.58 -9.80 24.57
C SER A 14 -7.75 -9.53 23.31
N ARG A 15 -8.29 -9.86 22.13
CA ARG A 15 -7.67 -9.52 20.84
C ARG A 15 -7.55 -8.01 20.64
N ALA A 16 -8.63 -7.27 20.85
CA ALA A 16 -8.64 -5.81 20.66
C ALA A 16 -7.68 -5.12 21.65
N ALA A 17 -7.60 -5.59 22.90
CA ALA A 17 -6.63 -5.09 23.87
C ALA A 17 -5.18 -5.35 23.42
N ARG A 18 -4.89 -6.55 22.91
CA ARG A 18 -3.57 -6.88 22.35
C ARG A 18 -3.21 -6.01 21.16
N TRP A 19 -4.16 -5.76 20.25
CA TRP A 19 -3.93 -4.89 19.09
C TRP A 19 -3.71 -3.44 19.48
N ARG A 20 -4.43 -2.92 20.50
CA ARG A 20 -4.17 -1.58 21.04
C ARG A 20 -2.80 -1.47 21.70
N SER A 21 -2.35 -2.51 22.38
CA SER A 21 -1.03 -2.53 23.04
C SER A 21 0.11 -2.63 22.03
N THR A 22 -0.01 -3.51 21.03
CA THR A 22 1.05 -3.73 20.04
C THR A 22 1.02 -2.74 18.88
N GLY A 23 -0.15 -2.18 18.57
CA GLY A 23 -0.40 -1.36 17.39
C GLY A 23 -0.30 -2.15 16.08
N ILE A 24 -0.31 -3.48 16.13
CA ILE A 24 -0.14 -4.35 14.98
C ILE A 24 -1.31 -5.32 14.90
N VAL A 25 -1.97 -5.35 13.75
CA VAL A 25 -3.00 -6.32 13.39
C VAL A 25 -2.50 -7.08 12.18
N ALA A 26 -2.31 -8.39 12.34
CA ALA A 26 -1.98 -9.29 11.25
C ALA A 26 -3.02 -10.41 11.20
N LEU A 27 -3.86 -10.40 10.18
CA LEU A 27 -4.91 -11.39 9.93
C LEU A 27 -4.73 -11.98 8.53
N ARG A 28 -3.59 -12.64 8.31
CA ARG A 28 -3.26 -13.24 7.02
C ARG A 28 -4.01 -14.56 6.83
N ASP A 29 -4.39 -14.86 5.58
CA ASP A 29 -4.99 -16.14 5.18
C ASP A 29 -6.25 -16.53 5.98
N ALA A 30 -6.93 -15.53 6.54
CA ALA A 30 -8.09 -15.71 7.43
C ALA A 30 -9.42 -15.86 6.65
N ARG A 31 -9.37 -15.85 5.31
CA ARG A 31 -10.53 -15.93 4.40
C ARG A 31 -11.58 -14.84 4.67
N LEU A 32 -11.14 -13.69 5.17
CA LEU A 32 -12.00 -12.55 5.48
C LEU A 32 -12.62 -12.00 4.20
N LYS A 33 -13.93 -11.76 4.21
CA LYS A 33 -14.65 -11.10 3.11
C LYS A 33 -14.70 -9.58 3.27
N GLU A 34 -14.61 -9.13 4.51
CA GLU A 34 -14.63 -7.72 4.92
C GLU A 34 -13.61 -7.49 6.03
N VAL A 35 -13.21 -6.24 6.21
CA VAL A 35 -12.32 -5.85 7.31
C VAL A 35 -13.12 -5.93 8.62
N PRO A 36 -12.70 -6.73 9.62
CA PRO A 36 -13.46 -6.86 10.86
C PRO A 36 -13.57 -5.52 11.59
N ILE A 37 -14.77 -5.19 12.07
CA ILE A 37 -15.05 -3.92 12.78
C ILE A 37 -14.11 -3.70 13.96
N GLU A 38 -13.63 -4.77 14.60
CA GLU A 38 -12.73 -4.67 15.75
C GLU A 38 -11.36 -4.09 15.36
N VAL A 39 -10.93 -4.26 14.11
CA VAL A 39 -9.71 -3.63 13.58
C VAL A 39 -9.88 -2.12 13.50
N LEU A 40 -11.04 -1.67 13.00
CA LEU A 40 -11.39 -0.26 12.89
C LEU A 40 -11.51 0.38 14.30
N GLN A 41 -12.00 -0.37 15.28
CA GLN A 41 -12.10 0.05 16.68
C GLN A 41 -10.75 0.12 17.43
N VAL A 42 -9.65 -0.42 16.88
CA VAL A 42 -8.31 -0.19 17.44
C VAL A 42 -7.96 1.31 17.39
N GLY A 43 -8.48 2.01 16.37
CA GLY A 43 -8.35 3.45 16.22
C GLY A 43 -6.89 3.91 16.12
N ASN A 44 -6.58 5.00 16.82
CA ASN A 44 -5.29 5.68 16.75
C ASN A 44 -4.09 4.88 17.28
N SER A 45 -4.31 3.73 17.92
CA SER A 45 -3.22 2.85 18.36
C SER A 45 -2.65 2.02 17.21
N LEU A 46 -3.38 1.86 16.11
CA LEU A 46 -2.97 0.99 15.01
C LEU A 46 -1.89 1.66 14.15
N ARG A 47 -0.76 0.98 14.02
CA ARG A 47 0.41 1.39 13.21
C ARG A 47 0.62 0.48 12.01
N THR A 48 0.28 -0.80 12.12
CA THR A 48 0.46 -1.78 11.04
C THR A 48 -0.79 -2.63 10.91
N LEU A 49 -1.36 -2.65 9.71
CA LEU A 49 -2.45 -3.52 9.34
C LEU A 49 -2.01 -4.42 8.19
N ASP A 50 -2.12 -5.71 8.40
CA ASP A 50 -1.78 -6.73 7.41
C ASP A 50 -2.94 -7.72 7.26
N LEU A 51 -3.60 -7.66 6.11
CA LEU A 51 -4.70 -8.53 5.72
C LEU A 51 -4.35 -9.31 4.45
N THR A 52 -3.09 -9.70 4.31
CA THR A 52 -2.60 -10.46 3.15
C THR A 52 -3.39 -11.76 2.94
N ASN A 53 -3.63 -12.14 1.68
CA ASN A 53 -4.29 -13.38 1.27
C ASN A 53 -5.68 -13.59 1.88
N ASN A 54 -6.52 -12.57 1.82
CA ASN A 54 -7.93 -12.69 2.20
C ASN A 54 -8.83 -12.64 0.96
N LYS A 55 -10.12 -12.43 1.16
CA LYS A 55 -11.14 -12.32 0.11
C LYS A 55 -11.84 -10.96 0.17
N LEU A 56 -11.11 -9.92 0.60
CA LEU A 56 -11.65 -8.57 0.74
C LEU A 56 -12.01 -8.03 -0.63
N VAL A 57 -13.23 -7.54 -0.80
CA VAL A 57 -13.71 -6.91 -2.05
C VAL A 57 -13.62 -5.40 -1.99
N GLU A 58 -13.69 -4.83 -0.79
CA GLU A 58 -13.64 -3.39 -0.56
C GLU A 58 -12.85 -3.05 0.70
N ILE A 59 -12.39 -1.80 0.76
CA ILE A 59 -11.80 -1.20 1.95
C ILE A 59 -12.86 -0.27 2.55
N PRO A 60 -13.24 -0.42 3.84
CA PRO A 60 -14.26 0.42 4.46
C PRO A 60 -13.80 1.88 4.54
N GLN A 61 -14.72 2.83 4.40
CA GLN A 61 -14.43 4.27 4.48
C GLN A 61 -13.84 4.68 5.84
N ASP A 62 -14.18 3.94 6.90
CA ASP A 62 -13.67 4.12 8.26
C ASP A 62 -12.16 3.88 8.38
N ILE A 63 -11.51 3.27 7.37
CA ILE A 63 -10.05 3.11 7.35
C ILE A 63 -9.34 4.45 7.52
N GLY A 64 -9.92 5.54 7.00
CA GLY A 64 -9.36 6.89 7.11
C GLY A 64 -9.27 7.42 8.55
N GLY A 65 -9.99 6.82 9.50
CA GLY A 65 -9.89 7.13 10.93
C GLY A 65 -8.60 6.64 11.60
N LEU A 66 -7.83 5.77 10.93
CA LEU A 66 -6.61 5.15 11.48
C LEU A 66 -5.37 6.02 11.22
N VAL A 67 -5.44 7.29 11.62
CA VAL A 67 -4.50 8.37 11.23
C VAL A 67 -3.03 8.12 11.58
N ASN A 68 -2.75 7.22 12.53
CA ASN A 68 -1.39 6.85 12.96
C ASN A 68 -0.83 5.62 12.22
N MET A 69 -1.58 5.06 11.27
CA MET A 69 -1.15 3.92 10.49
C MET A 69 0.09 4.27 9.66
N GLN A 70 1.09 3.41 9.70
CA GLN A 70 2.35 3.56 8.98
C GLN A 70 2.53 2.51 7.88
N ARG A 71 1.90 1.35 8.03
CA ARG A 71 2.01 0.24 7.07
C ARG A 71 0.65 -0.41 6.86
N LEU A 72 0.20 -0.46 5.61
CA LEU A 72 -1.04 -1.11 5.19
C LEU A 72 -0.71 -2.15 4.11
N VAL A 73 -0.97 -3.42 4.42
CA VAL A 73 -0.71 -4.55 3.52
C VAL A 73 -2.02 -5.27 3.24
N LEU A 74 -2.45 -5.23 1.99
CA LEU A 74 -3.70 -5.80 1.48
C LEU A 74 -3.44 -6.73 0.28
N ALA A 75 -2.22 -7.27 0.17
CA ALA A 75 -1.84 -8.11 -0.97
C ALA A 75 -2.68 -9.40 -1.05
N GLY A 76 -2.99 -9.86 -2.26
CA GLY A 76 -3.70 -11.13 -2.48
C GLY A 76 -5.17 -11.06 -2.02
N ASN A 77 -5.87 -9.99 -2.38
CA ASN A 77 -7.30 -9.82 -2.10
C ASN A 77 -8.07 -9.66 -3.42
N LEU A 78 -9.34 -9.24 -3.34
CA LEU A 78 -10.23 -9.03 -4.48
C LEU A 78 -10.67 -7.57 -4.56
N ILE A 79 -9.85 -6.64 -4.05
CA ILE A 79 -10.21 -5.23 -3.93
C ILE A 79 -10.29 -4.61 -5.31
N GLU A 80 -11.41 -3.95 -5.61
CA GLU A 80 -11.64 -3.28 -6.89
C GLU A 80 -11.45 -1.77 -6.80
N ASN A 81 -11.81 -1.17 -5.66
CA ASN A 81 -11.76 0.27 -5.46
C ASN A 81 -11.11 0.62 -4.11
N ILE A 82 -10.36 1.72 -4.10
CA ILE A 82 -9.80 2.31 -2.88
C ILE A 82 -10.65 3.54 -2.51
N PRO A 83 -11.13 3.67 -1.26
CA PRO A 83 -11.92 4.82 -0.85
C PRO A 83 -11.06 6.10 -0.80
N ALA A 84 -11.67 7.25 -1.14
CA ALA A 84 -11.06 8.58 -1.04
C ALA A 84 -10.46 8.87 0.36
N ASN A 85 -11.09 8.32 1.41
CA ASN A 85 -10.63 8.47 2.80
C ASN A 85 -9.24 7.90 3.06
N ILE A 86 -8.65 7.13 2.13
CA ILE A 86 -7.25 6.72 2.21
C ILE A 86 -6.31 7.92 2.36
N GLY A 87 -6.64 9.07 1.76
CA GLY A 87 -5.84 10.29 1.84
C GLY A 87 -5.71 10.88 3.25
N TYR A 88 -6.53 10.44 4.21
CA TYR A 88 -6.41 10.85 5.62
C TYR A 88 -5.28 10.14 6.35
N LEU A 89 -4.72 9.06 5.80
CA LEU A 89 -3.61 8.31 6.38
C LEU A 89 -2.26 9.00 6.17
N ARG A 90 -2.14 10.25 6.62
CA ARG A 90 -0.96 11.11 6.38
C ARG A 90 0.36 10.53 6.93
N ASN A 91 0.30 9.59 7.88
CA ASN A 91 1.47 8.91 8.44
C ASN A 91 1.85 7.61 7.71
N LEU A 92 1.09 7.21 6.68
CA LEU A 92 1.32 5.98 5.95
C LEU A 92 2.64 6.09 5.18
N LYS A 93 3.51 5.11 5.39
CA LYS A 93 4.82 5.01 4.73
C LYS A 93 4.83 3.92 3.69
N ILE A 94 4.08 2.85 3.91
CA ILE A 94 4.11 1.65 3.05
C ILE A 94 2.68 1.22 2.78
N LEU A 95 2.34 1.15 1.50
CA LEU A 95 1.06 0.66 1.00
C LEU A 95 1.33 -0.46 0.00
N THR A 96 0.80 -1.65 0.30
CA THR A 96 0.92 -2.84 -0.55
C THR A 96 -0.47 -3.34 -0.92
N LEU A 97 -0.76 -3.34 -2.21
CA LEU A 97 -2.04 -3.67 -2.83
C LEU A 97 -1.87 -4.73 -3.93
N ASP A 98 -0.76 -5.45 -3.93
CA ASP A 98 -0.45 -6.42 -4.98
C ASP A 98 -1.51 -7.52 -5.09
N ARG A 99 -1.70 -8.10 -6.27
CA ARG A 99 -2.66 -9.19 -6.50
C ARG A 99 -4.06 -8.81 -6.04
N ASN A 100 -4.57 -7.71 -6.57
CA ASN A 100 -5.96 -7.28 -6.39
C ASN A 100 -6.62 -7.09 -7.76
N ARG A 101 -7.76 -6.40 -7.82
CA ARG A 101 -8.51 -6.12 -9.05
C ARG A 101 -8.68 -4.61 -9.26
N ILE A 102 -7.74 -3.83 -8.74
CA ILE A 102 -7.83 -2.37 -8.73
C ILE A 102 -7.65 -1.88 -10.15
N SER A 103 -8.63 -1.12 -10.64
CA SER A 103 -8.59 -0.50 -11.96
C SER A 103 -8.28 0.99 -11.93
N ILE A 104 -8.63 1.67 -10.82
CA ILE A 104 -8.51 3.12 -10.63
C ILE A 104 -7.97 3.39 -9.22
N LEU A 105 -7.01 4.31 -9.11
CA LEU A 105 -6.58 4.87 -7.83
C LEU A 105 -7.25 6.24 -7.59
N PRO A 106 -7.72 6.53 -6.37
CA PRO A 106 -8.34 7.81 -6.02
C PRO A 106 -7.31 8.94 -6.01
N GLU A 107 -7.73 10.16 -6.37
CA GLU A 107 -6.86 11.35 -6.36
C GLU A 107 -6.28 11.63 -4.97
N GLU A 108 -7.04 11.29 -3.92
CA GLU A 108 -6.67 11.46 -2.52
C GLU A 108 -5.44 10.64 -2.12
N LEU A 109 -5.04 9.63 -2.90
CA LEU A 109 -3.77 8.93 -2.70
C LEU A 109 -2.58 9.90 -2.76
N GLY A 110 -2.68 10.99 -3.53
CA GLY A 110 -1.69 12.08 -3.56
C GLY A 110 -1.50 12.78 -2.22
N SER A 111 -2.50 12.74 -1.32
CA SER A 111 -2.43 13.35 0.02
C SER A 111 -1.53 12.58 0.99
N LEU A 112 -1.06 11.39 0.62
CA LEU A 112 -0.17 10.55 1.43
C LEU A 112 1.28 11.06 1.38
N SER A 113 1.52 12.26 1.92
CA SER A 113 2.81 12.97 1.84
C SER A 113 4.01 12.21 2.42
N ASN A 114 3.79 11.28 3.35
CA ASN A 114 4.81 10.42 3.96
C ASN A 114 4.97 9.04 3.31
N LEU A 115 4.21 8.74 2.24
CA LEU A 115 4.29 7.46 1.56
C LEU A 115 5.66 7.29 0.92
N GLN A 116 6.37 6.23 1.28
CA GLN A 116 7.72 5.92 0.81
C GLN A 116 7.70 4.80 -0.22
N GLN A 117 6.80 3.83 -0.05
CA GLN A 117 6.66 2.66 -0.90
C GLN A 117 5.19 2.42 -1.25
N LEU A 118 4.93 2.32 -2.55
CA LEU A 118 3.63 1.94 -3.10
C LEU A 118 3.82 0.70 -3.99
N SER A 119 3.13 -0.39 -3.67
CA SER A 119 3.14 -1.60 -4.49
C SER A 119 1.71 -1.91 -4.90
N ILE A 120 1.43 -1.92 -6.20
CA ILE A 120 0.09 -2.20 -6.75
C ILE A 120 0.21 -3.18 -7.92
N SER A 121 1.11 -4.13 -7.80
CA SER A 121 1.40 -5.04 -8.87
C SER A 121 0.34 -6.12 -9.04
N GLN A 122 0.21 -6.75 -10.20
CA GLN A 122 -0.81 -7.76 -10.47
C GLN A 122 -2.22 -7.22 -10.18
N ASN A 123 -2.53 -6.08 -10.81
CA ASN A 123 -3.82 -5.41 -10.76
C ASN A 123 -4.29 -5.11 -12.20
N SER A 124 -5.40 -4.38 -12.34
CA SER A 124 -6.01 -4.05 -13.62
C SER A 124 -5.90 -2.56 -13.93
N LEU A 125 -4.82 -1.89 -13.51
CA LEU A 125 -4.60 -0.46 -13.74
C LEU A 125 -4.42 -0.17 -15.23
N LEU A 126 -5.50 0.24 -15.90
CA LEU A 126 -5.49 0.65 -17.31
C LEU A 126 -4.88 2.06 -17.40
N CYS A 127 -4.20 2.44 -18.49
CA CYS A 127 -3.62 3.79 -18.60
C CYS A 127 -4.08 4.63 -19.79
N LEU A 128 -5.15 4.27 -20.51
CA LEU A 128 -5.55 4.99 -21.72
C LEU A 128 -7.04 5.34 -21.78
N PRO A 129 -7.36 6.49 -22.40
CA PRO A 129 -7.65 6.45 -23.82
C PRO A 129 -6.82 7.44 -24.65
N LYS A 130 -6.67 7.12 -25.94
CA LYS A 130 -6.03 7.92 -27.00
C LYS A 130 -6.84 9.15 -27.42
N SER A 131 -7.62 9.76 -26.53
CA SER A 131 -8.46 10.93 -26.83
C SER A 131 -8.54 11.87 -25.63
N VAL A 132 -8.60 13.17 -25.95
CA VAL A 132 -8.22 14.36 -25.15
C VAL A 132 -9.21 14.69 -24.01
N GLY A 133 -9.63 13.71 -23.23
CA GLY A 133 -10.50 13.93 -22.07
C GLY A 133 -10.50 12.75 -21.11
N ASP A 134 -9.64 12.84 -20.10
CA ASP A 134 -9.77 12.28 -18.74
C ASP A 134 -10.06 10.78 -18.57
N LEU A 135 -9.00 9.97 -18.46
CA LEU A 135 -8.98 8.82 -17.53
C LEU A 135 -7.61 8.72 -16.85
N HIS A 136 -7.52 9.39 -15.70
CA HIS A 136 -6.39 9.37 -14.77
C HIS A 136 -6.53 8.20 -13.81
N ASN A 137 -6.25 6.99 -14.28
CA ASN A 137 -6.37 5.77 -13.45
C ASN A 137 -5.24 5.68 -12.39
N LEU A 138 -4.15 6.43 -12.59
CA LEU A 138 -3.25 6.86 -11.53
C LEU A 138 -3.51 8.35 -11.24
N PRO A 139 -3.39 8.81 -9.97
CA PRO A 139 -3.53 10.22 -9.67
C PRO A 139 -2.42 10.98 -10.40
N GLN A 140 -2.75 11.98 -11.21
CA GLN A 140 -1.75 12.77 -11.94
C GLN A 140 -0.68 13.33 -11.01
N ASN A 141 -1.07 13.67 -9.78
CA ASN A 141 -0.19 14.26 -8.81
C ASN A 141 0.44 13.24 -7.85
N ILE A 142 0.25 11.92 -8.00
CA ILE A 142 0.83 10.95 -7.05
C ILE A 142 2.35 11.07 -6.97
N LEU A 143 3.00 11.24 -8.12
CA LEU A 143 4.44 11.40 -8.21
C LEU A 143 4.88 12.75 -7.65
N LYS A 144 4.09 13.81 -7.82
CA LYS A 144 4.41 15.17 -7.38
C LYS A 144 4.15 15.39 -5.87
N ASP A 145 3.00 14.94 -5.38
CA ASP A 145 2.48 15.23 -4.05
C ASP A 145 3.02 14.26 -3.00
N CYS A 146 3.24 12.99 -3.35
CA CYS A 146 3.94 12.05 -2.48
C CYS A 146 5.45 12.31 -2.55
N LYS A 147 5.89 13.40 -1.90
CA LYS A 147 7.29 13.86 -1.88
C LYS A 147 8.24 12.82 -1.27
N ALA A 148 7.75 11.98 -0.37
CA ALA A 148 8.51 10.90 0.24
C ALA A 148 8.60 9.62 -0.62
N LEU A 149 7.82 9.51 -1.70
CA LEU A 149 7.71 8.29 -2.51
C LEU A 149 9.04 8.02 -3.22
N GLN A 150 9.55 6.82 -3.02
CA GLN A 150 10.87 6.39 -3.50
C GLN A 150 10.81 5.10 -4.28
N ASN A 151 9.83 4.24 -3.98
CA ASN A 151 9.63 2.98 -4.66
C ASN A 151 8.17 2.85 -5.11
N ILE A 152 7.98 2.52 -6.38
CA ILE A 152 6.67 2.23 -6.95
C ILE A 152 6.77 0.96 -7.80
N SER A 153 5.97 -0.04 -7.46
CA SER A 153 5.92 -1.31 -8.18
C SER A 153 4.56 -1.43 -8.88
N LEU A 154 4.59 -1.58 -10.21
CA LEU A 154 3.41 -1.60 -11.08
C LEU A 154 3.38 -2.82 -12.02
N HIS A 155 4.25 -3.81 -11.81
CA HIS A 155 4.30 -5.03 -12.64
C HIS A 155 2.94 -5.70 -12.84
N ASP A 156 2.77 -6.41 -13.96
CA ASP A 156 1.53 -7.11 -14.33
C ASP A 156 0.28 -6.20 -14.27
N ASN A 157 0.41 -4.93 -14.65
CA ASN A 157 -0.71 -4.04 -14.91
C ASN A 157 -0.76 -3.66 -16.39
N PRO A 158 -1.94 -3.30 -16.93
CA PRO A 158 -2.06 -2.85 -18.31
C PRO A 158 -1.43 -1.47 -18.60
N ILE A 159 -0.93 -0.74 -17.59
CA ILE A 159 -0.15 0.48 -17.78
C ILE A 159 1.20 0.18 -18.45
N THR A 160 1.56 0.94 -19.48
CA THR A 160 2.87 0.82 -20.13
C THR A 160 3.89 1.76 -19.49
N MET A 161 5.18 1.41 -19.59
CA MET A 161 6.27 2.28 -19.16
C MET A 161 6.28 3.64 -19.88
N ASP A 162 5.90 3.67 -21.16
CA ASP A 162 5.84 4.93 -21.92
C ASP A 162 4.73 5.85 -21.42
N ASP A 163 3.59 5.30 -21.01
CA ASP A 163 2.51 6.08 -20.38
C ASP A 163 2.95 6.59 -18.99
N PHE A 164 3.62 5.74 -18.21
CA PHE A 164 4.12 6.10 -16.87
C PHE A 164 5.17 7.22 -16.92
N ARG A 165 6.07 7.19 -17.92
CA ARG A 165 7.10 8.23 -18.13
C ARG A 165 6.51 9.58 -18.55
N GLN A 166 5.32 9.59 -19.13
CA GLN A 166 4.62 10.82 -19.53
C GLN A 166 3.87 11.48 -18.37
N MET A 167 3.78 10.83 -17.20
CA MET A 167 3.12 11.39 -16.04
C MET A 167 3.87 12.60 -15.48
N ASP A 168 3.12 13.62 -15.09
CA ASP A 168 3.64 14.79 -14.38
C ASP A 168 4.33 14.38 -13.07
N GLY A 169 5.51 14.94 -12.81
CA GLY A 169 6.31 14.63 -11.62
C GLY A 169 7.19 13.38 -11.72
N PHE A 170 7.19 12.67 -12.86
CA PHE A 170 8.05 11.50 -13.07
C PHE A 170 9.54 11.82 -12.96
N ASN A 171 9.98 12.94 -13.55
CA ASN A 171 11.39 13.35 -13.48
C ASN A 171 11.84 13.66 -12.04
N GLU A 172 11.00 14.32 -11.25
CA GLU A 172 11.26 14.60 -9.83
C GLU A 172 11.25 13.31 -8.98
N PHE A 173 10.37 12.36 -9.29
CA PHE A 173 10.36 11.03 -8.68
C PHE A 173 11.67 10.27 -9.00
N GLU A 174 12.05 10.20 -10.27
CA GLU A 174 13.31 9.60 -10.74
C GLU A 174 14.54 10.23 -10.05
N ALA A 175 14.57 11.56 -9.95
CA ALA A 175 15.67 12.27 -9.31
C ALA A 175 15.75 11.97 -7.79
N ARG A 176 14.61 11.86 -7.10
CA ARG A 176 14.55 11.47 -5.68
C ARG A 176 15.01 10.03 -5.48
N ARG A 177 14.58 9.13 -6.36
CA ARG A 177 15.01 7.72 -6.40
C ARG A 177 16.52 7.64 -6.52
N ARG A 178 17.11 8.23 -7.59
CA ARG A 178 18.56 8.22 -7.85
C ARG A 178 19.40 8.80 -6.71
N LYS A 179 19.02 9.96 -6.16
CA LYS A 179 19.74 10.60 -5.04
C LYS A 179 19.86 9.72 -3.79
N LYS A 180 18.88 8.84 -3.53
CA LYS A 180 18.95 7.89 -2.41
C LYS A 180 19.85 6.69 -2.73
N PHE A 181 19.86 6.23 -3.98
CA PHE A 181 20.78 5.19 -4.44
C PHE A 181 22.24 5.67 -4.38
N ASP A 182 22.52 6.88 -4.86
CA ASP A 182 23.87 7.46 -4.82
C ASP A 182 24.38 7.61 -3.37
N LYS A 183 23.53 8.06 -2.44
CA LYS A 183 23.86 8.12 -1.01
C LYS A 183 24.07 6.74 -0.36
N GLN A 184 23.42 5.69 -0.85
CA GLN A 184 23.62 4.32 -0.35
C GLN A 184 24.93 3.71 -0.86
N ILE A 185 25.36 4.06 -2.08
CA ILE A 185 26.65 3.65 -2.64
C ILE A 185 27.81 4.32 -1.90
N ASP A 186 27.71 5.63 -1.62
CA ASP A 186 28.73 6.37 -0.86
C ASP A 186 28.90 5.88 0.59
N SER A 187 27.86 5.27 1.16
CA SER A 187 27.87 4.71 2.52
C SER A 187 28.55 3.32 2.65
N ARG A 188 29.32 2.87 1.64
CA ARG A 188 30.16 1.64 1.68
C ARG A 188 29.41 0.30 1.82
N VAL A 189 28.21 0.20 1.26
CA VAL A 189 27.53 -1.09 1.02
C VAL A 189 27.74 -1.48 -0.46
N MET A 190 28.84 -2.16 -0.77
CA MET A 190 29.02 -2.75 -2.10
C MET A 190 28.35 -4.12 -2.17
N MET A 191 27.43 -4.31 -3.11
CA MET A 191 27.35 -5.54 -3.89
C MET A 191 26.89 -5.22 -5.33
N GLY A 192 27.75 -5.54 -6.29
CA GLY A 192 27.38 -6.12 -7.58
C GLY A 192 26.61 -5.26 -8.59
N SER A 193 27.25 -5.03 -9.73
CA SER A 193 26.74 -4.45 -10.99
C SER A 193 25.58 -5.24 -11.66
N MET A 194 24.60 -5.76 -10.90
CA MET A 194 23.46 -6.51 -11.44
C MET A 194 22.08 -6.07 -10.91
N ALA A 195 21.99 -5.17 -9.93
CA ALA A 195 20.71 -4.67 -9.40
C ALA A 195 20.29 -3.32 -10.04
N LEU A 196 20.49 -3.18 -11.36
CA LEU A 196 20.40 -1.89 -12.06
C LEU A 196 18.96 -1.43 -12.39
N ASP A 197 17.90 -2.18 -12.06
CA ASP A 197 16.57 -1.90 -12.65
C ASP A 197 15.35 -1.96 -11.69
N GLU A 198 15.47 -2.46 -10.45
CA GLU A 198 14.31 -2.80 -9.58
C GLU A 198 13.66 -1.62 -8.82
N GLY A 199 13.70 -0.40 -9.35
CA GLY A 199 13.03 0.73 -8.69
C GLY A 199 11.67 1.09 -9.27
N VAL A 200 11.37 0.53 -10.45
CA VAL A 200 10.07 0.57 -11.10
C VAL A 200 9.96 -0.74 -11.90
N ASP A 201 9.70 -1.84 -11.19
CA ASP A 201 9.57 -3.16 -11.84
C ASP A 201 8.25 -3.23 -12.61
N PHE A 202 8.36 -3.33 -13.93
CA PHE A 202 7.27 -3.54 -14.88
C PHE A 202 7.29 -4.95 -15.49
N HIS A 203 8.08 -5.88 -14.95
CA HIS A 203 8.26 -7.21 -15.55
C HIS A 203 7.12 -8.18 -15.29
#